data_AF-A0A1V3RNC4-F1
#
_entry.id   AF-A0A1V3RNC4-F1
#
_cell.length_a   1.000
_cell.length_b   1.000
_cell.length_c   1.000
_cell.angle_alpha   90.00
_cell.angle_beta   90.00
_cell.angle_gamma   90.00
#
_symmetry.space_group_name_H-M   'P 1'
#
loop_
_entity.id
_entity.type
_entity.pdbx_description
1 polymer ?
#
loop_
_entity_poly.entity_id
_entity_poly.type
_entity_poly.pdbx_seq_one_letter_code
_entity_poly.pdbx_strand_id
1 'polypeptide(L)'
;MRIVLLGGKSQTTLFMYNALKYSFQIDKVIIENSVPSIQLIKGRVKKLGILKVINQLLFQLTISKLVHLLSKKRINALKKHYNLFADPIELDKIQTIGSVNDLECIIVLKELNPDVIIVNGTRIIS
;
A
#
# COMPACT_ATOMS: atom_id res chain seq x y z
N MET A 1 -15.39 -11.64 16.35
CA MET A 1 -15.26 -11.01 15.02
C MET A 1 -13.81 -11.03 14.63
N ARG A 2 -13.45 -11.79 13.58
CA ARG A 2 -12.10 -11.91 13.04
C ARG A 2 -11.91 -10.91 11.90
N ILE A 3 -10.91 -10.05 12.02
CA ILE A 3 -10.63 -9.02 11.02
C ILE A 3 -9.27 -9.27 10.38
N VAL A 4 -9.24 -9.21 9.05
CA VAL A 4 -8.01 -9.25 8.26
C VAL A 4 -7.84 -7.93 7.52
N LEU A 5 -6.61 -7.42 7.46
CA LEU A 5 -6.24 -6.23 6.69
C LEU A 5 -5.46 -6.64 5.44
N LEU A 6 -5.97 -6.35 4.25
CA LEU A 6 -5.23 -6.42 3.00
C LEU A 6 -4.59 -5.06 2.71
N GLY A 7 -3.30 -5.04 2.37
CA GLY A 7 -2.67 -3.80 1.93
C GLY A 7 -1.36 -3.96 1.19
N GLY A 8 -0.87 -2.86 0.61
CA GLY A 8 0.44 -2.83 -0.03
C GLY A 8 1.57 -2.52 0.96
N LYS A 9 2.82 -2.73 0.53
CA LYS A 9 4.00 -2.30 1.30
C LYS A 9 4.15 -0.76 1.29
N SER A 10 3.40 -0.06 2.13
CA SER A 10 3.32 1.40 2.16
C SER A 10 3.06 1.98 3.57
N GLN A 11 3.37 3.27 3.77
CA GLN A 11 3.06 3.96 5.03
C GLN A 11 1.57 4.05 5.31
N THR A 12 0.71 4.10 4.30
CA THR A 12 -0.74 4.22 4.51
C THR A 12 -1.32 2.97 5.14
N THR A 13 -0.80 1.80 4.77
CA THR A 13 -1.17 0.53 5.39
C THR A 13 -0.75 0.50 6.87
N LEU A 14 0.42 1.06 7.20
CA LEU A 14 0.84 1.20 8.60
C LEU A 14 -0.06 2.19 9.37
N PHE A 15 -0.43 3.33 8.77
CA PHE A 15 -1.38 4.25 9.40
C PHE A 15 -2.72 3.58 9.69
N MET A 16 -3.24 2.82 8.72
CA MET A 16 -4.49 2.08 8.88
C MET A 16 -4.40 1.05 10.01
N TYR A 17 -3.33 0.24 10.01
CA TYR A 17 -3.11 -0.76 11.07
C TYR A 17 -3.03 -0.11 12.45
N ASN A 18 -2.18 0.91 12.61
CA ASN A 18 -1.95 1.55 13.91
C ASN A 18 -3.16 2.31 14.42
N ALA A 19 -4.01 2.83 13.54
CA ALA A 19 -5.28 3.46 13.93
C ALA A 19 -6.31 2.45 14.46
N LEU A 20 -6.27 1.21 13.97
CA LEU A 20 -7.31 0.21 14.25
C LEU A 20 -6.91 -0.82 15.32
N LYS A 21 -5.61 -1.11 15.47
CA LYS A 21 -5.12 -2.22 16.33
C LYS A 21 -5.52 -2.13 17.81
N TYR A 22 -5.84 -0.93 18.30
CA TYR A 22 -6.27 -0.72 19.69
C TYR A 22 -7.78 -0.87 19.88
N SER A 23 -8.57 -0.71 18.82
CA SER A 23 -10.03 -0.82 18.86
C SER A 23 -10.52 -2.17 18.35
N PHE A 24 -9.73 -2.85 17.52
CA PHE A 24 -10.10 -4.11 16.90
C PHE A 24 -8.96 -5.13 16.94
N GLN A 25 -9.31 -6.38 17.20
CA GLN A 25 -8.39 -7.50 17.09
C GLN A 25 -8.16 -7.85 15.61
N ILE A 26 -7.10 -7.29 15.03
CA ILE A 26 -6.63 -7.65 13.69
C ILE A 26 -5.79 -8.92 13.80
N ASP A 27 -6.29 -9.99 13.18
CA ASP A 27 -5.71 -11.33 13.21
C ASP A 27 -4.49 -11.44 12.30
N LYS A 28 -4.65 -11.00 11.04
CA LYS A 28 -3.58 -10.95 10.04
C LYS A 28 -3.60 -9.68 9.22
N VAL A 29 -2.41 -9.26 8.80
CA VAL A 29 -2.18 -8.23 7.79
C VAL A 29 -1.52 -8.88 6.58
N ILE A 30 -2.28 -9.02 5.50
CA ILE A 30 -1.81 -9.58 4.24
C ILE A 30 -1.24 -8.45 3.38
N ILE A 31 0.06 -8.53 3.12
CA ILE A 31 0.83 -7.53 2.38
C ILE A 31 1.06 -7.99 0.95
N GLU A 32 0.48 -7.26 0.00
CA GLU A 32 0.69 -7.45 -1.42
C GLU A 32 2.06 -6.90 -1.86
N ASN A 33 2.78 -7.71 -2.65
CA ASN A 33 4.02 -7.30 -3.27
C ASN A 33 3.79 -6.20 -4.32
N SER A 34 4.66 -5.18 -4.32
CA SER A 34 4.61 -4.12 -5.32
C SER A 34 4.88 -4.66 -6.73
N VAL A 35 4.14 -4.15 -7.73
CA VAL A 35 4.47 -4.40 -9.14
C VAL A 35 5.86 -3.82 -9.42
N PRO A 36 6.76 -4.57 -10.09
CA PRO A 36 8.05 -4.03 -10.48
C PRO A 36 7.87 -2.77 -11.35
N SER A 37 8.48 -1.66 -10.95
CA SER A 37 8.37 -0.37 -11.64
C SER A 37 8.71 -0.46 -13.13
N ILE A 38 9.63 -1.35 -13.50
CA ILE A 38 10.04 -1.57 -14.89
C ILE A 38 8.89 -2.11 -15.76
N GLN A 39 8.03 -2.97 -15.21
CA GLN A 39 6.86 -3.48 -15.93
C GLN A 39 5.86 -2.35 -16.18
N LEU A 40 5.65 -1.49 -15.19
CA LEU A 40 4.78 -0.31 -15.32
C LEU A 40 5.31 0.68 -16.36
N ILE A 41 6.63 0.92 -16.39
CA ILE A 41 7.27 1.80 -17.39
C ILE A 41 7.16 1.19 -18.79
N LYS A 42 7.48 -0.10 -18.96
CA LYS A 42 7.34 -0.80 -20.25
C LYS A 42 5.91 -0.70 -20.81
N GLY A 43 4.90 -0.91 -19.94
CA GLY A 43 3.50 -0.76 -20.32
C GLY A 43 3.15 0.67 -20.77
N ARG A 44 3.70 1.69 -20.11
CA ARG A 44 3.53 3.10 -20.50
C ARG A 44 4.22 3.43 -21.82
N VAL A 45 5.44 2.95 -22.04
CA VAL A 45 6.17 3.16 -23.30
C VAL A 45 5.39 2.56 -24.46
N LYS A 46 4.86 1.34 -24.30
CA LYS A 46 4.04 0.68 -25.33
C LYS A 46 2.76 1.47 -25.66
N LYS A 47 2.12 2.12 -24.68
CA LYS A 47 0.86 2.85 -24.87
C LYS A 47 1.03 4.31 -25.30
N LEU A 48 2.06 5.00 -24.81
CA LEU A 48 2.21 6.45 -24.94
C LEU A 48 3.40 6.87 -25.83
N GLY A 49 4.32 5.95 -26.11
CA GLY A 49 5.58 6.24 -26.80
C GLY A 49 6.68 6.74 -25.86
N ILE A 50 7.93 6.54 -26.27
CA ILE A 50 9.12 6.78 -25.43
C ILE A 50 9.28 8.24 -25.01
N LEU A 51 9.08 9.20 -25.93
CA LEU A 51 9.27 10.62 -25.66
C LEU A 51 8.33 11.15 -24.56
N LYS A 52 7.06 10.72 -24.56
CA LYS A 52 6.10 11.10 -23.52
C LYS A 52 6.50 10.54 -22.16
N VAL A 53 6.96 9.29 -22.13
CA VAL A 53 7.39 8.64 -20.88
C VAL A 53 8.63 9.32 -20.31
N ILE A 54 9.59 9.71 -21.14
CA ILE A 54 10.78 10.46 -20.69
C ILE A 54 10.37 11.76 -20.00
N ASN A 55 9.46 12.54 -20.60
CA ASN A 55 8.98 13.78 -19.99
C ASN A 55 8.27 13.54 -18.64
N GLN A 56 7.44 12.50 -18.56
CA GLN A 56 6.78 12.11 -17.31
C GLN A 56 7.79 11.72 -16.22
N LEU A 57 8.81 10.93 -16.58
CA LEU A 57 9.87 10.54 -15.65
C LEU A 57 10.68 11.76 -15.21
N LEU A 58 11.00 12.68 -16.12
CA LEU A 58 11.69 13.92 -15.78
C LEU A 58 10.89 14.73 -14.77
N PHE A 59 9.59 14.93 -15.01
CA PHE A 59 8.69 15.61 -14.08
C PHE A 59 8.62 14.94 -12.70
N GLN A 60 8.47 13.61 -12.66
CA GLN A 60 8.44 12.84 -11.41
C GLN A 60 9.76 12.91 -10.64
N LEU A 61 10.89 12.94 -11.34
CA LEU A 61 12.21 12.97 -10.72
C LEU A 61 12.64 14.37 -10.27
N THR A 62 12.03 15.43 -10.81
CA THR A 62 12.37 16.84 -10.52
C THR A 62 11.27 17.53 -9.72
N ILE A 63 10.19 17.94 -10.39
CA ILE A 63 9.10 18.74 -9.83
C ILE A 63 8.43 18.01 -8.67
N SER A 64 8.12 16.71 -8.82
CA SER A 64 7.49 15.97 -7.73
C SER A 64 8.38 15.87 -6.48
N LYS A 65 9.70 15.77 -6.63
CA LYS A 65 10.63 15.76 -5.50
C LYS A 65 10.69 17.12 -4.82
N LEU A 66 10.76 18.20 -5.61
CA LEU A 66 10.74 19.57 -5.09
C LEU A 66 9.46 19.85 -4.31
N VAL A 67 8.29 19.52 -4.86
CA VAL A 67 7.00 19.69 -4.19
C VAL A 67 6.95 18.90 -2.89
N HIS A 68 7.48 17.67 -2.88
CA HIS A 68 7.53 16.85 -1.66
C HIS A 68 8.40 17.50 -0.57
N LEU A 69 9.57 18.04 -0.93
CA LEU A 69 10.46 18.73 0.00
C LEU A 69 9.79 19.97 0.60
N LEU A 70 9.18 20.82 -0.24
CA LEU A 70 8.47 22.02 0.19
C LEU A 70 7.25 21.69 1.07
N SER A 71 6.58 20.58 0.80
CA SER A 71 5.38 20.15 1.53
C SER A 71 5.68 19.39 2.83
N LYS A 72 6.94 19.04 3.10
CA LYS A 72 7.31 18.17 4.23
C LYS A 72 6.81 18.69 5.58
N LYS A 73 6.90 20.01 5.81
CA LYS A 73 6.39 20.65 7.05
C LYS A 73 4.89 20.43 7.22
N ARG A 74 4.12 20.65 6.15
CA ARG A 74 2.66 20.46 6.15
C ARG A 74 2.28 18.99 6.36
N ILE A 75 2.97 18.08 5.68
CA ILE A 75 2.76 16.63 5.82
C ILE A 75 2.99 16.19 7.27
N ASN A 76 4.09 16.63 7.90
CA ASN A 76 4.38 16.29 9.29
C ASN A 76 3.35 16.87 10.27
N ALA A 77 2.91 18.12 10.02
CA ALA A 77 1.84 18.73 10.82
C ALA A 77 0.54 17.93 10.74
N LEU A 78 0.15 17.46 9.54
CA LEU A 78 -1.03 16.63 9.34
C LEU A 78 -0.90 15.25 10.01
N LYS A 79 0.27 14.60 9.89
CA LYS A 79 0.52 13.32 10.55
C LYS A 79 0.37 13.44 12.06
N LYS A 80 0.90 14.51 12.68
CA LYS A 80 0.73 14.78 14.10
C LYS A 80 -0.72 15.10 14.46
N HIS A 81 -1.38 15.96 13.68
CA HIS A 81 -2.76 16.37 13.95
C HIS A 81 -3.75 15.21 13.93
N TYR A 82 -3.56 14.26 13.01
CA TYR A 82 -4.42 13.08 12.86
C TYR A 82 -3.87 11.83 13.54
N ASN A 83 -2.81 11.93 14.35
CA ASN A 83 -2.18 10.80 15.03
C ASN A 83 -1.82 9.63 14.07
N LEU A 84 -1.26 9.96 12.91
CA LEU A 84 -0.86 8.98 11.89
C LEU A 84 0.50 8.37 12.23
N PHE A 85 0.47 7.23 12.92
CA PHE A 85 1.67 6.48 13.33
C PHE A 85 2.03 5.38 12.33
N ALA A 86 3.32 5.30 11.98
CA ALA A 86 3.86 4.32 11.05
C ALA A 86 4.70 3.25 11.78
N ASP A 87 4.28 2.86 12.98
CA ASP A 87 4.95 1.80 13.71
C ASP A 87 4.85 0.48 12.93
N PRO A 88 5.90 -0.36 12.96
CA PRO A 88 5.89 -1.63 12.26
C PRO A 88 4.80 -2.55 12.80
N ILE A 89 4.20 -3.32 11.90
CA ILE A 89 3.28 -4.41 12.26
C ILE A 89 4.10 -5.55 12.87
N GLU A 90 3.55 -6.24 13.86
CA GLU A 90 4.16 -7.41 14.47
C GLU A 90 4.39 -8.51 13.41
N LEU A 91 5.58 -9.10 13.38
CA LEU A 91 6.01 -10.00 12.30
C LEU A 91 5.12 -11.24 12.18
N ASP A 92 4.62 -11.74 13.29
CA ASP A 92 3.70 -12.88 13.36
C ASP A 92 2.33 -12.58 12.75
N LYS A 93 1.94 -11.30 12.63
CA LYS A 93 0.69 -10.89 11.97
C LYS A 93 0.85 -10.66 10.47
N ILE A 94 2.07 -10.50 9.97
CA ILE A 94 2.32 -10.22 8.55
C ILE A 94 2.29 -11.51 7.75
N GLN A 95 1.59 -11.49 6.62
CA GLN A 95 1.69 -12.51 5.59
C GLN A 95 1.85 -11.85 4.22
N THR A 96 2.85 -12.21 3.43
CA THR A 96 3.07 -11.59 2.12
C THR A 96 2.52 -12.46 1.00
N ILE A 97 1.92 -11.83 -0.01
CA ILE A 97 1.39 -12.50 -1.21
C ILE A 97 1.85 -11.77 -2.48
N GLY A 98 1.80 -12.47 -3.62
CA GLY A 98 2.09 -11.87 -4.93
C GLY A 98 1.11 -10.76 -5.31
N SER A 99 -0.17 -11.11 -5.37
CA SER A 99 -1.29 -10.22 -5.72
C SER A 99 -2.53 -10.56 -4.91
N VAL A 100 -3.32 -9.54 -4.57
CA VAL A 100 -4.65 -9.76 -3.97
C VAL A 100 -5.61 -10.51 -4.88
N ASN A 101 -5.32 -10.54 -6.19
CA ASN A 101 -6.11 -11.25 -7.19
C ASN A 101 -5.58 -12.66 -7.48
N ASP A 102 -4.49 -13.10 -6.82
CA ASP A 102 -3.98 -14.46 -7.00
C ASP A 102 -4.80 -15.46 -6.17
N LEU A 103 -4.88 -16.71 -6.64
CA LEU A 103 -5.54 -17.80 -5.90
C LEU A 103 -4.98 -17.98 -4.48
N GLU A 104 -3.69 -17.69 -4.27
CA GLU A 104 -3.05 -17.67 -2.97
C GLU A 104 -3.81 -16.80 -1.96
N CYS A 105 -4.24 -15.59 -2.36
CA CYS A 105 -4.99 -14.69 -1.48
C CYS A 105 -6.33 -15.31 -1.06
N ILE A 106 -7.03 -15.93 -2.00
CA ILE A 106 -8.31 -16.60 -1.75
C ILE A 106 -8.13 -17.78 -0.79
N ILE A 107 -7.10 -18.59 -0.97
CA ILE A 107 -6.78 -19.73 -0.10
C ILE A 107 -6.53 -19.24 1.33
N VAL A 108 -5.65 -18.25 1.48
CA VAL A 108 -5.32 -17.66 2.79
C VAL A 108 -6.55 -17.08 3.47
N LEU A 109 -7.40 -16.33 2.74
CA LEU A 109 -8.62 -15.77 3.31
C LEU A 109 -9.61 -16.86 3.75
N LYS A 110 -9.75 -17.95 3.00
CA LYS A 110 -10.60 -19.09 3.40
C LYS A 110 -10.07 -19.80 4.65
N GLU A 111 -8.75 -19.98 4.75
CA GLU A 111 -8.11 -20.59 5.93
C GLU A 111 -8.30 -19.74 7.19
N LEU A 112 -8.13 -18.42 7.08
CA LEU A 112 -8.33 -17.49 8.19
C LEU A 112 -9.81 -17.34 8.59
N ASN A 113 -10.71 -17.55 7.62
CA ASN A 113 -12.16 -17.41 7.76
C ASN A 113 -12.56 -16.08 8.45
N PRO A 114 -12.19 -14.91 7.88
CA PRO A 114 -12.49 -13.63 8.50
C PRO A 114 -13.97 -13.26 8.37
N ASP A 115 -14.49 -12.57 9.38
CA ASP A 115 -15.82 -11.95 9.33
C ASP A 115 -15.79 -10.62 8.54
N VAL A 116 -14.65 -9.93 8.58
CA VAL A 116 -14.44 -8.63 7.93
C VAL A 116 -13.06 -8.57 7.29
N ILE A 117 -13.02 -8.07 6.06
CA ILE A 117 -11.78 -7.77 5.34
C ILE A 117 -11.69 -6.26 5.12
N ILE A 118 -10.64 -5.65 5.65
CA ILE A 118 -10.31 -4.24 5.41
C ILE A 118 -9.31 -4.17 4.26
N VAL A 119 -9.53 -3.27 3.31
CA VAL A 119 -8.67 -3.13 2.12
C VAL A 119 -8.03 -1.75 2.09
N ASN A 120 -6.69 -1.67 2.06
CA ASN A 120 -5.95 -0.42 1.98
C ASN A 120 -4.68 -0.50 1.13
N GLY A 121 -4.68 0.18 -0.02
CA GLY A 121 -3.46 0.34 -0.83
C GLY A 121 -3.06 -0.92 -1.60
N THR A 122 -4.03 -1.77 -1.94
CA THR A 122 -3.87 -2.93 -2.83
C THR A 122 -4.08 -2.52 -4.30
N ARG A 123 -3.84 -3.44 -5.23
CA ARG A 123 -4.39 -3.39 -6.60
C ARG A 123 -5.93 -3.39 -6.56
N ILE A 124 -6.55 -3.01 -7.67
CA ILE A 124 -8.01 -3.17 -7.86
C ILE A 124 -8.34 -4.65 -7.74
N ILE A 125 -9.26 -4.98 -6.85
CA ILE A 125 -9.76 -6.33 -6.65
C ILE A 125 -10.73 -6.65 -7.78
N SER A 126 -10.52 -7.79 -8.45
CA SER A 126 -11.31 -8.24 -9.60
C SER A 126 -11.72 -9.69 -9.47
#